data_AF-A0AAN8IQA1-F1
#
_entry.id   AF-A0AAN8IQA1-F1
#
_cell.length_a   1.000
_cell.length_b   1.000
_cell.length_c   1.000
_cell.angle_alpha   90.00
_cell.angle_beta   90.00
_cell.angle_gamma   90.00
#
_symmetry.space_group_name_H-M   'P 1'
#
loop_
_entity.id
_entity.type
_entity.pdbx_description
1 polymer ?
#
loop_
_entity_poly.entity_id
_entity_poly.type
_entity_poly.pdbx_seq_one_letter_code
_entity_poly.pdbx_strand_id
1 'polypeptide(L)'
;WAVVFIHIYVFIGCMIGLTLFVGVVIANYTENRGTALLTVDQRRWHDLKARLKMAQPLHVPPKPSESARLGTAFYELTLSRRFSQVFAFLVLLNSACLIVPWNVEEEDENSVALFFVTALSAIINILFAVEIILKVLAFTFAGFWQSRRNRIDLLITVFGLLWIFLHFFVAVPSSSFDPAPQKKLKTFTYTFGYIIVILRFFTIASRNSTLKMLMLTVVMGMFRSFFIITAMFLLVLFYAYTGVILFGMVKYGQAVGK
;
A
#
# COMPACT_ATOMS: atom_id res chain seq x y z
N TRP A 1 3.29 29.30 -39.94
CA TRP A 1 1.95 28.78 -40.30
C TRP A 1 1.74 27.32 -39.92
N ALA A 2 2.55 26.35 -40.36
CA ALA A 2 2.39 24.93 -39.99
C ALA A 2 2.47 24.65 -38.48
N VAL A 3 3.38 25.33 -37.76
CA VAL A 3 3.48 25.21 -36.29
C VAL A 3 2.23 25.75 -35.60
N VAL A 4 1.66 26.86 -36.08
CA VAL A 4 0.43 27.42 -35.54
C VAL A 4 -0.75 26.46 -35.80
N PHE A 5 -0.80 25.86 -36.99
CA PHE A 5 -1.80 24.86 -37.32
C PHE A 5 -1.77 23.66 -36.37
N ILE A 6 -0.60 23.06 -36.09
CA ILE A 6 -0.54 21.89 -35.20
C ILE A 6 -0.92 22.26 -33.76
N HIS A 7 -0.56 23.44 -33.26
CA HIS A 7 -0.97 23.87 -31.92
C HIS A 7 -2.49 24.07 -31.83
N ILE A 8 -3.10 24.68 -32.85
CA ILE A 8 -4.56 24.83 -32.93
C ILE A 8 -5.22 23.45 -33.01
N TYR A 9 -4.69 22.54 -33.83
CA TYR A 9 -5.22 21.18 -33.96
C TYR A 9 -5.14 20.40 -32.65
N VAL A 10 -4.00 20.42 -31.95
CA VAL A 10 -3.84 19.75 -30.65
C VAL A 10 -4.74 20.39 -29.60
N PHE A 11 -4.87 21.72 -29.59
CA PHE A 11 -5.77 22.40 -28.67
C PHE A 11 -7.22 21.97 -28.90
N ILE A 12 -7.72 22.04 -30.14
CA ILE A 12 -9.11 21.68 -30.45
C ILE A 12 -9.34 20.17 -30.27
N GLY A 13 -8.49 19.32 -30.85
CA GLY A 13 -8.67 17.87 -30.84
C GLY A 13 -8.46 17.24 -29.46
N CYS A 14 -7.37 17.58 -28.77
CA CYS A 14 -7.03 16.96 -27.49
C CYS A 14 -7.73 17.64 -26.31
N MET A 15 -7.74 18.99 -26.23
CA MET A 15 -8.34 19.66 -25.07
C MET A 15 -9.87 19.68 -25.15
N ILE A 16 -10.46 19.92 -26.32
CA ILE A 16 -11.92 19.98 -26.47
C ILE A 16 -12.48 18.61 -26.86
N GLY A 17 -11.96 17.99 -27.93
CA GLY A 17 -12.49 16.73 -28.46
C GLY A 17 -12.50 15.57 -27.47
N LEU A 18 -11.34 15.26 -26.85
CA LEU A 18 -11.27 14.18 -25.86
C LEU A 18 -12.08 14.48 -24.59
N THR A 19 -12.13 15.74 -24.16
CA THR A 19 -12.92 16.16 -22.99
C THR A 19 -14.41 15.96 -23.23
N LEU A 20 -14.91 16.26 -24.44
CA LEU A 20 -16.31 15.99 -24.81
C LEU A 20 -16.63 14.50 -24.77
N PHE A 21 -15.75 13.65 -25.30
CA PHE A 21 -15.94 12.19 -25.26
C PHE A 21 -16.04 11.67 -23.82
N VAL A 22 -15.11 12.08 -22.94
CA VAL A 22 -15.16 11.72 -21.51
C VAL A 22 -16.45 12.23 -20.85
N GLY A 23 -16.86 13.46 -21.16
CA GLY A 23 -18.09 14.05 -20.66
C GLY A 23 -19.34 13.24 -21.02
N VAL A 24 -19.47 12.84 -22.29
CA VAL A 24 -20.60 12.02 -22.76
C VAL A 24 -20.63 10.65 -22.07
N VAL A 25 -19.48 9.99 -21.94
CA VAL A 25 -19.39 8.69 -21.26
C VAL A 25 -19.79 8.79 -19.78
N ILE A 26 -19.33 9.83 -19.07
CA ILE A 26 -19.69 10.06 -17.66
C ILE A 26 -21.18 10.39 -17.51
N ALA A 27 -21.75 11.20 -18.39
CA ALA A 27 -23.17 11.53 -18.37
C ALA A 27 -24.03 10.29 -18.56
N ASN A 28 -23.74 9.48 -19.58
CA ASN A 28 -24.43 8.23 -19.85
C ASN A 28 -24.26 7.21 -18.71
N TYR A 29 -23.07 7.12 -18.10
CA TYR A 29 -22.85 6.28 -16.92
C TYR A 29 -23.70 6.73 -15.72
N THR A 30 -23.84 8.04 -15.50
CA THR A 30 -24.62 8.61 -14.40
C THR A 30 -26.12 8.41 -14.61
N GLU A 31 -26.57 8.47 -15.87
CA GLU A 31 -27.94 8.18 -16.29
C GLU A 31 -28.29 6.70 -16.09
N ASN A 32 -27.45 5.78 -16.59
CA ASN A 32 -27.64 4.33 -16.39
C ASN A 32 -27.60 3.90 -14.91
N ARG A 33 -26.96 4.69 -14.04
CA ARG A 33 -26.98 4.49 -12.59
C ARG A 33 -28.21 5.04 -11.88
N GLY A 34 -29.08 5.77 -12.58
CA GLY A 34 -30.31 6.36 -12.05
C GLY A 34 -30.09 7.59 -11.16
N THR A 35 -28.90 8.20 -11.20
CA THR A 35 -28.56 9.37 -10.36
C THR A 35 -28.50 10.69 -11.12
N ALA A 36 -28.79 10.69 -12.43
CA ALA A 36 -28.69 11.88 -13.28
C ALA A 36 -29.74 12.96 -12.96
N LEU A 37 -30.96 12.56 -12.61
CA LEU A 37 -32.06 13.49 -12.31
C LEU A 37 -32.04 14.02 -10.87
N LEU A 38 -31.13 13.52 -10.02
CA LEU A 38 -31.06 13.92 -8.63
C LEU A 38 -30.34 15.27 -8.48
N THR A 39 -30.90 16.15 -7.64
CA THR A 39 -30.22 17.39 -7.25
C THR A 39 -28.91 17.09 -6.52
N VAL A 40 -28.03 18.08 -6.42
CA VAL A 40 -26.74 17.92 -5.70
C VAL A 40 -26.97 17.50 -4.25
N ASP A 41 -27.98 18.06 -3.57
CA ASP A 41 -28.28 17.73 -2.18
C ASP A 41 -28.93 16.35 -2.04
N GLN A 42 -29.78 15.93 -2.98
CA GLN A 42 -30.32 14.57 -3.00
C GLN A 42 -29.20 13.53 -3.17
N ARG A 43 -28.20 13.79 -4.02
CA ARG A 43 -27.03 12.91 -4.18
C ARG A 43 -26.20 12.85 -2.89
N ARG A 44 -25.92 14.00 -2.26
CA ARG A 44 -25.21 14.07 -0.97
C ARG A 44 -25.94 13.30 0.12
N TRP A 45 -27.27 13.41 0.17
CA TRP A 45 -28.11 12.66 1.10
C TRP A 45 -28.07 11.16 0.85
N HIS A 46 -28.16 10.73 -0.41
CA HIS A 46 -28.03 9.33 -0.80
C HIS A 46 -26.67 8.76 -0.38
N ASP A 47 -25.58 9.50 -0.61
CA ASP A 47 -24.22 9.11 -0.20
C ASP A 47 -24.10 9.05 1.33
N LEU A 48 -24.69 9.99 2.06
CA LEU A 48 -24.72 9.97 3.52
C LEU A 48 -25.46 8.73 4.05
N LYS A 49 -26.63 8.42 3.49
CA LYS A 49 -27.42 7.24 3.86
C LYS A 49 -26.63 5.94 3.62
N ALA A 50 -25.92 5.86 2.50
CA ALA A 50 -25.04 4.73 2.20
C ALA A 50 -23.88 4.61 3.21
N ARG A 51 -23.24 5.74 3.57
CA ARG A 51 -22.17 5.77 4.58
C ARG A 51 -22.67 5.36 5.96
N LEU A 52 -23.83 5.85 6.38
CA LEU A 52 -24.46 5.49 7.66
C LEU A 52 -24.81 4.01 7.73
N LYS A 53 -25.32 3.42 6.64
CA LYS A 53 -25.62 1.98 6.58
C LYS A 53 -24.37 1.11 6.75
N MET A 54 -23.20 1.61 6.33
CA MET A 54 -21.91 0.91 6.47
C MET A 54 -21.20 1.23 7.80
N ALA A 55 -21.61 2.28 8.51
CA ALA A 55 -21.03 2.63 9.79
C ALA A 55 -21.36 1.56 10.83
N GLN A 56 -20.36 1.16 11.59
CA GLN A 56 -20.50 0.21 12.70
C GLN A 56 -20.19 0.95 14.00
N PRO A 57 -20.81 0.54 15.13
CA PRO A 57 -20.45 1.07 16.44
C PRO A 57 -18.94 0.98 16.67
N LEU A 58 -18.35 2.03 17.21
CA LEU A 58 -16.92 2.05 17.51
C LEU A 58 -16.66 1.10 18.68
N HIS A 59 -15.97 -0.01 18.42
CA HIS A 59 -15.52 -0.89 19.49
C HIS A 59 -14.27 -0.31 20.15
N VAL A 60 -14.45 0.33 21.30
CA VAL A 60 -13.36 0.81 22.16
C VAL A 60 -13.16 -0.22 23.28
N PRO A 61 -11.94 -0.74 23.51
CA PRO A 61 -11.68 -1.64 24.62
C PRO A 61 -12.07 -0.99 25.96
N PRO A 62 -12.67 -1.74 26.89
CA PRO A 62 -13.05 -1.18 28.19
C PRO A 62 -11.80 -0.76 28.98
N LYS A 63 -11.92 0.31 29.78
CA LYS A 63 -10.83 0.76 30.65
C LYS A 63 -10.53 -0.34 31.69
N PRO A 64 -9.25 -0.68 31.94
CA PRO A 64 -8.89 -1.62 32.99
C PRO A 64 -9.32 -1.12 34.38
N SER A 65 -9.40 -2.04 35.36
CA SER A 65 -9.79 -1.71 36.74
C SER A 65 -8.81 -0.71 37.37
N GLU A 66 -9.32 0.22 38.19
CA GLU A 66 -8.49 1.25 38.83
C GLU A 66 -7.39 0.68 39.74
N SER A 67 -7.57 -0.55 40.23
CA SER A 67 -6.58 -1.30 41.01
C SER A 67 -5.33 -1.69 40.22
N ALA A 68 -5.44 -1.85 38.90
CA ALA A 68 -4.33 -2.24 38.03
C ALA A 68 -3.58 -1.00 37.50
N ARG A 69 -2.81 -0.34 38.39
CA ARG A 69 -2.09 0.91 38.07
C ARG A 69 -1.26 0.82 36.78
N LEU A 70 -0.55 -0.30 36.56
CA LEU A 70 0.25 -0.53 35.35
C LEU A 70 -0.61 -0.70 34.09
N GLY A 71 -1.74 -1.42 34.19
CA GLY A 71 -2.66 -1.61 33.06
C GLY A 71 -3.30 -0.29 32.62
N THR A 72 -3.71 0.53 33.59
CA THR A 72 -4.25 1.88 33.33
C THR A 72 -3.20 2.79 32.71
N ALA A 73 -1.95 2.77 33.20
CA ALA A 73 -0.87 3.55 32.63
C ALA A 73 -0.57 3.16 31.16
N PHE A 74 -0.52 1.86 30.84
CA PHE A 74 -0.35 1.40 29.45
C PHE A 74 -1.55 1.74 28.56
N TYR A 75 -2.77 1.64 29.09
CA TYR A 75 -3.98 2.03 28.39
C TYR A 75 -3.98 3.53 28.02
N GLU A 76 -3.66 4.40 28.98
CA GLU A 76 -3.57 5.84 28.75
C GLU A 76 -2.41 6.21 27.80
N LEU A 77 -1.26 5.53 27.92
CA LEU A 77 -0.12 5.72 27.02
C LEU A 77 -0.47 5.33 25.58
N THR A 78 -1.04 4.14 25.37
CA THR A 78 -1.34 3.60 24.02
C THR A 78 -2.44 4.37 23.29
N LEU A 79 -3.39 4.98 24.04
CA LEU A 79 -4.42 5.86 23.50
C LEU A 79 -3.93 7.31 23.29
N SER A 80 -2.78 7.67 23.85
CA SER A 80 -2.27 9.03 23.72
C SER A 80 -1.94 9.38 22.25
N ARG A 81 -2.26 10.62 21.86
CA ARG A 81 -1.93 11.14 20.52
C ARG A 81 -0.43 11.12 20.24
N ARG A 82 0.39 11.40 21.25
CA ARG A 82 1.86 11.40 21.17
C ARG A 82 2.40 10.01 20.82
N PHE A 83 1.90 8.96 21.48
CA PHE A 83 2.26 7.58 21.17
C PHE A 83 1.98 7.24 19.70
N SER A 84 0.77 7.54 19.22
CA SER A 84 0.42 7.30 17.82
C SER A 84 1.28 8.09 16.82
N GLN A 85 1.72 9.31 17.18
CA GLN A 85 2.59 10.15 16.35
C GLN A 85 4.02 9.62 16.29
N VAL A 86 4.58 9.17 17.42
CA VAL A 86 5.91 8.56 17.47
C VAL A 86 5.97 7.34 16.56
N PHE A 87 5.00 6.42 16.66
CA PHE A 87 5.00 5.25 15.79
C PHE A 87 4.70 5.57 14.33
N ALA A 88 3.95 6.64 14.03
CA ALA A 88 3.79 7.09 12.65
C ALA A 88 5.12 7.63 12.08
N PHE A 89 5.88 8.39 12.88
CA PHE A 89 7.22 8.85 12.51
C PHE A 89 8.18 7.67 12.30
N LEU A 90 8.15 6.65 13.18
CA LEU A 90 8.96 5.44 13.01
C LEU A 90 8.63 4.70 11.70
N VAL A 91 7.37 4.66 11.26
CA VAL A 91 6.99 4.07 9.96
C VAL A 91 7.66 4.84 8.81
N LEU A 92 7.64 6.17 8.86
CA LEU A 92 8.28 7.02 7.86
C LEU A 92 9.80 6.84 7.86
N LEU A 93 10.43 6.82 9.04
CA LEU A 93 11.87 6.59 9.20
C LEU A 93 12.28 5.20 8.68
N ASN A 94 11.49 4.18 8.98
CA ASN A 94 11.72 2.82 8.45
C ASN A 94 11.63 2.79 6.92
N SER A 95 10.68 3.53 6.35
CA SER A 95 10.53 3.66 4.89
C SER A 95 11.72 4.41 4.26
N ALA A 96 12.28 5.40 4.95
CA ALA A 96 13.48 6.11 4.51
C ALA A 96 14.73 5.20 4.47
N CYS A 97 14.74 4.06 5.18
CA CYS A 97 15.83 3.09 5.08
C CYS A 97 15.93 2.42 3.68
N LEU A 98 14.88 2.54 2.85
CA LEU A 98 14.86 2.06 1.46
C LEU A 98 15.41 3.07 0.43
N ILE A 99 15.90 4.23 0.88
CA ILE A 99 16.59 5.18 -0.01
C ILE A 99 17.84 4.52 -0.62
N VAL A 100 18.55 3.73 0.19
CA VAL A 100 19.60 2.82 -0.30
C VAL A 100 18.90 1.53 -0.76
N PRO A 101 19.11 1.06 -2.00
CA PRO A 101 18.45 -0.12 -2.51
C PRO A 101 18.95 -1.37 -1.78
N TRP A 102 18.02 -2.17 -1.26
CA TRP A 102 18.36 -3.41 -0.56
C TRP A 102 18.51 -4.55 -1.57
N ASN A 103 19.72 -4.72 -2.09
CA ASN A 103 20.08 -5.82 -2.97
C ASN A 103 21.53 -6.26 -2.71
N VAL A 104 21.94 -7.36 -3.35
CA VAL A 104 23.29 -7.91 -3.16
C VAL A 104 24.36 -7.10 -3.92
N GLU A 105 23.99 -6.43 -5.00
CA GLU A 105 24.91 -5.62 -5.80
C GLU A 105 25.38 -4.37 -5.03
N GLU A 106 24.47 -3.71 -4.32
CA GLU A 106 24.74 -2.59 -3.43
C GLU A 106 25.54 -3.02 -2.19
N GLU A 107 25.43 -4.29 -1.78
CA GLU A 107 26.28 -4.83 -0.71
C GLU A 107 27.76 -4.85 -1.15
N ASP A 108 28.02 -5.18 -2.41
CA ASP A 108 29.37 -5.21 -2.98
C ASP A 108 29.95 -3.78 -3.15
N GLU A 109 29.12 -2.80 -3.50
CA GLU A 109 29.54 -1.40 -3.68
C GLU A 109 29.62 -0.60 -2.37
N ASN A 110 28.59 -0.67 -1.53
CA ASN A 110 28.39 0.17 -0.34
C ASN A 110 27.96 -0.63 0.91
N SER A 111 28.66 -1.72 1.22
CA SER A 111 28.39 -2.61 2.37
C SER A 111 28.12 -1.88 3.69
N VAL A 112 28.88 -0.83 4.01
CA VAL A 112 28.75 -0.08 5.28
C VAL A 112 27.40 0.65 5.37
N ALA A 113 27.02 1.33 4.29
CA ALA A 113 25.76 2.07 4.25
C ALA A 113 24.57 1.10 4.28
N LEU A 114 24.65 0.02 3.51
CA LEU A 114 23.61 -1.00 3.45
C LEU A 114 23.41 -1.69 4.82
N PHE A 115 24.50 -2.07 5.49
CA PHE A 115 24.45 -2.65 6.83
C PHE A 115 23.85 -1.66 7.85
N PHE A 116 24.21 -0.38 7.78
CA PHE A 116 23.65 0.63 8.67
C PHE A 116 22.13 0.78 8.51
N VAL A 117 21.63 0.88 7.26
CA VAL A 117 20.19 1.05 7.02
C VAL A 117 19.38 -0.20 7.36
N THR A 118 19.92 -1.41 7.14
CA THR A 118 19.25 -2.66 7.51
C THR A 118 19.25 -2.85 9.03
N ALA A 119 20.34 -2.51 9.72
CA ALA A 119 20.43 -2.53 11.17
C ALA A 119 19.46 -1.52 11.81
N LEU A 120 19.40 -0.28 11.28
CA LEU A 120 18.43 0.72 11.72
C LEU A 120 16.99 0.23 11.53
N SER A 121 16.68 -0.36 10.37
CA SER A 121 15.36 -0.95 10.10
C SER A 121 15.03 -2.10 11.06
N ALA A 122 16.01 -2.93 11.43
CA ALA A 122 15.84 -3.98 12.43
C ALA A 122 15.51 -3.41 13.83
N ILE A 123 16.24 -2.39 14.28
CA ILE A 123 15.97 -1.70 15.56
C ILE A 123 14.54 -1.15 15.56
N ILE A 124 14.13 -0.49 14.48
CA ILE A 124 12.78 0.06 14.36
C ILE A 124 11.73 -1.06 14.39
N ASN A 125 11.97 -2.21 13.75
CA ASN A 125 11.09 -3.38 13.83
C ASN A 125 10.95 -3.95 15.26
N ILE A 126 12.02 -3.92 16.06
CA ILE A 126 11.95 -4.27 17.49
C ILE A 126 11.08 -3.26 18.25
N LEU A 127 11.21 -1.95 17.99
CA LEU A 127 10.34 -0.94 18.61
C LEU A 127 8.86 -1.16 18.25
N PHE A 128 8.55 -1.58 17.03
CA PHE A 128 7.20 -1.96 16.66
C PHE A 128 6.69 -3.22 17.39
N ALA A 129 7.57 -4.18 17.69
CA ALA A 129 7.20 -5.31 18.55
C ALA A 129 6.82 -4.83 19.96
N VAL A 130 7.57 -3.86 20.52
CA VAL A 130 7.21 -3.22 21.78
C VAL A 130 5.85 -2.49 21.69
N GLU A 131 5.56 -1.80 20.58
CA GLU A 131 4.23 -1.18 20.34
C GLU A 131 3.10 -2.20 20.50
N ILE A 132 3.24 -3.36 19.85
CA ILE A 132 2.24 -4.40 19.83
C ILE A 132 2.07 -5.03 21.22
N ILE A 133 3.18 -5.30 21.92
CA ILE A 133 3.14 -5.83 23.29
C ILE A 133 2.40 -4.86 24.21
N LEU A 134 2.72 -3.56 24.15
CA LEU A 134 2.02 -2.55 24.95
C LEU A 134 0.53 -2.49 24.64
N LYS A 135 0.13 -2.58 23.37
CA LYS A 135 -1.30 -2.63 22.97
C LYS A 135 -2.00 -3.90 23.46
N VAL A 136 -1.35 -5.06 23.42
CA VAL A 136 -1.91 -6.33 23.90
C VAL A 136 -2.12 -6.27 25.42
N LEU A 137 -1.15 -5.73 26.16
CA LEU A 137 -1.26 -5.53 27.61
C LEU A 137 -2.33 -4.50 27.97
N ALA A 138 -2.46 -3.42 27.19
CA ALA A 138 -3.45 -2.37 27.42
C ALA A 138 -4.89 -2.82 27.14
N PHE A 139 -5.14 -3.55 26.05
CA PHE A 139 -6.50 -3.86 25.59
C PHE A 139 -6.97 -5.27 25.96
N THR A 140 -6.12 -6.08 26.60
CA THR A 140 -6.27 -7.53 26.69
C THR A 140 -6.24 -8.20 25.31
N PHE A 141 -5.87 -9.48 25.25
CA PHE A 141 -5.79 -10.23 23.98
C PHE A 141 -7.10 -10.20 23.18
N ALA A 142 -8.23 -10.38 23.87
CA ALA A 142 -9.55 -10.35 23.26
C ALA A 142 -9.89 -8.97 22.65
N GLY A 143 -9.61 -7.87 23.36
CA GLY A 143 -9.85 -6.52 22.85
C GLY A 143 -8.90 -6.15 21.70
N PHE A 144 -7.63 -6.58 21.78
CA PHE A 144 -6.65 -6.38 20.72
C PHE A 144 -7.09 -7.03 19.40
N TRP A 145 -7.59 -8.26 19.44
CA TRP A 145 -7.91 -9.06 18.25
C TRP A 145 -9.14 -8.55 17.48
N GLN A 146 -10.04 -7.81 18.12
CA GLN A 146 -11.24 -7.28 17.46
C GLN A 146 -10.89 -6.26 16.35
N SER A 147 -9.87 -5.42 16.58
CA SER A 147 -9.42 -4.43 15.61
C SER A 147 -8.72 -5.09 14.43
N ARG A 148 -9.27 -4.93 13.22
CA ARG A 148 -8.63 -5.39 11.96
C ARG A 148 -7.26 -4.74 11.74
N ARG A 149 -7.10 -3.47 12.13
CA ARG A 149 -5.82 -2.74 12.00
C ARG A 149 -4.75 -3.37 12.89
N ASN A 150 -5.09 -3.66 14.15
CA ASN A 150 -4.15 -4.27 15.09
C ASN A 150 -3.70 -5.66 14.63
N ARG A 151 -4.59 -6.44 14.02
CA ARG A 151 -4.25 -7.74 13.41
C ARG A 151 -3.24 -7.62 12.27
N ILE A 152 -3.42 -6.64 11.39
CA ILE A 152 -2.47 -6.36 10.30
C ILE A 152 -1.13 -5.90 10.87
N ASP A 153 -1.13 -4.96 11.83
CA ASP A 153 0.10 -4.46 12.46
C ASP A 153 0.86 -5.59 13.17
N LEU A 154 0.15 -6.51 13.85
CA LEU A 154 0.74 -7.71 14.46
C LEU A 154 1.38 -8.62 13.40
N LEU A 155 0.65 -8.95 12.32
CA LEU A 155 1.14 -9.83 11.26
C LEU A 155 2.42 -9.29 10.61
N ILE A 156 2.45 -8.00 10.25
CA ILE A 156 3.64 -7.38 9.66
C ILE A 156 4.80 -7.41 10.67
N THR A 157 4.52 -7.26 11.97
CA THR A 157 5.57 -7.25 13.01
C THR A 157 6.15 -8.63 13.25
N VAL A 158 5.32 -9.67 13.21
CA VAL A 158 5.78 -11.07 13.27
C VAL A 158 6.69 -11.38 12.07
N PHE A 159 6.28 -10.97 10.85
CA PHE A 159 7.15 -11.12 9.68
C PHE A 159 8.42 -10.27 9.76
N GLY A 160 8.36 -9.07 10.36
CA GLY A 160 9.52 -8.25 10.67
C GLY A 160 10.53 -8.94 11.58
N LEU A 161 10.06 -9.56 12.67
CA LEU A 161 10.93 -10.32 13.58
C LEU A 161 11.53 -11.56 12.90
N LEU A 162 10.73 -12.26 12.09
CA LEU A 162 11.22 -13.39 11.29
C LEU A 162 12.27 -12.95 10.28
N TRP A 163 12.10 -11.78 9.65
CA TRP A 163 13.11 -11.21 8.76
C TRP A 163 14.41 -10.86 9.51
N ILE A 164 14.34 -10.24 10.69
CA ILE A 164 15.54 -9.95 11.50
C ILE A 164 16.30 -11.24 11.80
N PHE A 165 15.58 -12.29 12.22
CA PHE A 165 16.16 -13.60 12.47
C PHE A 165 16.85 -14.15 11.22
N LEU A 166 16.16 -14.22 10.09
CA LEU A 166 16.71 -14.74 8.84
C LEU A 166 17.90 -13.92 8.32
N HIS A 167 17.83 -12.58 8.40
CA HIS A 167 18.87 -11.72 7.84
C HIS A 167 20.13 -11.71 8.72
N PHE A 168 20.00 -11.38 10.00
CA PHE A 168 21.16 -11.19 10.89
C PHE A 168 21.71 -12.47 11.50
N PHE A 169 20.89 -13.50 11.72
CA PHE A 169 21.34 -14.75 12.35
C PHE A 169 21.60 -15.88 11.35
N VAL A 170 21.04 -15.80 10.14
CA VAL A 170 21.23 -16.84 9.11
C VAL A 170 22.06 -16.33 7.93
N ALA A 171 21.63 -15.25 7.26
CA ALA A 171 22.25 -14.81 6.00
C ALA A 171 23.57 -14.04 6.16
N VAL A 172 23.72 -13.23 7.21
CA VAL A 172 24.98 -12.51 7.50
C VAL A 172 26.08 -13.46 7.99
N PRO A 173 25.83 -14.38 8.95
CA PRO A 173 26.87 -15.28 9.47
C PRO A 173 27.22 -16.44 8.54
N SER A 174 26.41 -16.73 7.51
CA SER A 174 26.67 -17.82 6.54
C SER A 174 27.83 -17.54 5.57
N SER A 175 28.76 -16.64 5.93
CA SER A 175 29.96 -16.30 5.15
C SER A 175 31.00 -17.43 5.09
N SER A 176 30.76 -18.56 5.73
CA SER A 176 31.67 -19.72 5.82
C SER A 176 31.35 -20.89 4.87
N PHE A 177 30.31 -20.80 4.04
CA PHE A 177 29.91 -21.85 3.08
C PHE A 177 29.79 -21.33 1.63
N ASP A 178 29.83 -22.26 0.67
CA ASP A 178 29.79 -22.08 -0.80
C ASP A 178 29.08 -20.79 -1.30
N PRO A 179 29.73 -19.97 -2.15
CA PRO A 179 29.22 -18.65 -2.58
C PRO A 179 27.88 -18.67 -3.34
N ALA A 180 27.55 -19.77 -4.04
CA ALA A 180 26.33 -19.83 -4.87
C ALA A 180 25.01 -19.87 -4.07
N PRO A 181 24.82 -20.78 -3.09
CA PRO A 181 23.61 -20.78 -2.24
C PRO A 181 23.51 -19.53 -1.34
N GLN A 182 24.64 -18.97 -0.93
CA GLN A 182 24.69 -17.75 -0.11
C GLN A 182 24.06 -16.55 -0.82
N LYS A 183 24.43 -16.28 -2.08
CA LYS A 183 23.90 -15.15 -2.85
C LYS A 183 22.38 -15.21 -2.95
N LYS A 184 21.82 -16.40 -3.22
CA LYS A 184 20.35 -16.61 -3.27
C LYS A 184 19.67 -16.33 -1.94
N LEU A 185 20.25 -16.80 -0.83
CA LEU A 185 19.70 -16.55 0.51
C LEU A 185 19.70 -15.05 0.83
N LYS A 186 20.80 -14.35 0.57
CA LYS A 186 20.89 -12.90 0.78
C LYS A 186 19.85 -12.15 -0.05
N THR A 187 19.74 -12.44 -1.35
CA THR A 187 18.71 -11.85 -2.22
C THR A 187 17.31 -12.07 -1.67
N PHE A 188 17.01 -13.27 -1.18
CA PHE A 188 15.73 -13.57 -0.53
C PHE A 188 15.51 -12.72 0.73
N THR A 189 16.49 -12.64 1.64
CA THR A 189 16.36 -11.86 2.88
C THR A 189 16.20 -10.37 2.63
N TYR A 190 16.91 -9.79 1.66
CA TYR A 190 16.74 -8.39 1.26
C TYR A 190 15.34 -8.15 0.68
N THR A 191 14.90 -9.06 -0.20
CA THR A 191 13.56 -9.00 -0.81
C THR A 191 12.46 -9.06 0.23
N PHE A 192 12.56 -10.02 1.14
CA PHE A 192 11.61 -10.19 2.22
C PHE A 192 11.59 -8.95 3.15
N GLY A 193 12.78 -8.41 3.46
CA GLY A 193 12.95 -7.22 4.28
C GLY A 193 12.28 -5.97 3.70
N TYR A 194 12.59 -5.62 2.44
CA TYR A 194 11.99 -4.43 1.86
C TYR A 194 10.47 -4.58 1.66
N ILE A 195 9.96 -5.79 1.36
CA ILE A 195 8.51 -6.05 1.29
C ILE A 195 7.85 -5.72 2.65
N ILE A 196 8.46 -6.12 3.77
CA ILE A 196 7.94 -5.80 5.11
C ILE A 196 7.92 -4.30 5.35
N VAL A 197 8.99 -3.57 4.97
CA VAL A 197 9.05 -2.11 5.07
C VAL A 197 7.95 -1.45 4.24
N ILE A 198 7.72 -1.92 3.00
CA ILE A 198 6.65 -1.43 2.12
C ILE A 198 5.26 -1.70 2.74
N LEU A 199 5.01 -2.93 3.20
CA LEU A 199 3.75 -3.27 3.88
C LEU A 199 3.52 -2.38 5.10
N ARG A 200 4.59 -2.09 5.85
CA ARG A 200 4.56 -1.19 7.01
C ARG A 200 4.22 0.23 6.61
N PHE A 201 4.81 0.74 5.55
CA PHE A 201 4.48 2.06 5.01
C PHE A 201 2.99 2.18 4.70
N PHE A 202 2.39 1.17 4.06
CA PHE A 202 0.95 1.17 3.76
C PHE A 202 0.04 1.25 5.02
N THR A 203 0.52 0.83 6.20
CA THR A 203 -0.26 0.98 7.44
C THR A 203 -0.55 2.44 7.77
N ILE A 204 0.26 3.40 7.28
CA ILE A 204 0.06 4.84 7.52
C ILE A 204 -1.25 5.35 6.94
N ALA A 205 -1.66 4.82 5.78
CA ALA A 205 -2.91 5.18 5.13
C ALA A 205 -4.11 4.84 6.03
N SER A 206 -4.00 3.80 6.85
CA SER A 206 -5.03 3.43 7.81
C SER A 206 -5.10 4.35 9.02
N ARG A 207 -4.01 5.06 9.37
CA ARG A 207 -3.90 5.94 10.55
C ARG A 207 -4.54 7.31 10.33
N ASN A 208 -4.55 7.83 9.10
CA ASN A 208 -5.20 9.09 8.74
C ASN A 208 -6.60 8.83 8.16
N SER A 209 -7.64 9.51 8.66
CA SER A 209 -9.04 9.32 8.23
C SER A 209 -9.26 9.66 6.76
N THR A 210 -8.65 10.73 6.26
CA THR A 210 -8.73 11.16 4.86
C THR A 210 -8.02 10.16 3.95
N LEU A 211 -6.78 9.75 4.27
CA LEU A 211 -6.06 8.74 3.48
C LEU A 211 -6.80 7.41 3.47
N LYS A 212 -7.35 6.98 4.60
CA LYS A 212 -8.17 5.76 4.68
C LYS A 212 -9.39 5.86 3.78
N MET A 213 -10.08 7.00 3.77
CA MET A 213 -11.24 7.22 2.91
C MET A 213 -10.86 7.19 1.41
N LEU A 214 -9.76 7.84 1.04
CA LEU A 214 -9.25 7.83 -0.33
C LEU A 214 -8.85 6.41 -0.76
N MET A 215 -8.08 5.70 0.08
CA MET A 215 -7.64 4.33 -0.23
C MET A 215 -8.83 3.37 -0.33
N LEU A 216 -9.82 3.49 0.55
CA LEU A 216 -11.07 2.74 0.45
C LEU A 216 -11.82 3.06 -0.85
N THR A 217 -11.83 4.33 -1.28
CA THR A 217 -12.47 4.75 -2.54
C THR A 217 -11.78 4.09 -3.75
N VAL A 218 -10.45 4.05 -3.76
CA VAL A 218 -9.67 3.38 -4.82
C VAL A 218 -9.96 1.87 -4.85
N VAL A 219 -9.85 1.20 -3.71
CA VAL A 219 -10.06 -0.26 -3.62
C VAL A 219 -11.50 -0.64 -3.97
N MET A 220 -12.50 0.04 -3.41
CA MET A 220 -13.90 -0.20 -3.74
C MET A 220 -14.23 0.16 -5.19
N GLY A 221 -13.60 1.21 -5.73
CA GLY A 221 -13.70 1.58 -7.14
C GLY A 221 -13.16 0.48 -8.05
N MET A 222 -12.01 -0.10 -7.72
CA MET A 222 -11.42 -1.23 -8.46
C MET A 222 -12.34 -2.46 -8.44
N PHE A 223 -12.88 -2.83 -7.28
CA PHE A 223 -13.83 -3.94 -7.19
C PHE A 223 -15.10 -3.69 -8.01
N ARG A 224 -15.64 -2.46 -7.97
CA ARG A 224 -16.82 -2.09 -8.76
C ARG A 224 -16.55 -2.12 -10.26
N SER A 225 -15.34 -1.79 -10.68
CA SER A 225 -14.91 -1.78 -12.08
C SER A 225 -14.40 -3.12 -12.59
N PHE A 226 -14.44 -4.19 -11.77
CA PHE A 226 -13.89 -5.50 -12.11
C PHE A 226 -14.37 -6.02 -13.48
N PHE A 227 -15.69 -6.02 -13.73
CA PHE A 227 -16.23 -6.50 -15.02
C PHE A 227 -15.79 -5.66 -16.22
N ILE A 228 -15.64 -4.35 -16.05
CA ILE A 228 -15.15 -3.46 -17.12
C ILE A 228 -13.69 -3.78 -17.43
N ILE A 229 -12.86 -3.96 -16.40
CA ILE A 229 -11.45 -4.33 -16.54
C ILE A 229 -11.33 -5.70 -17.23
N THR A 230 -12.14 -6.69 -16.84
CA THR A 230 -12.16 -8.00 -17.48
C THR A 230 -12.57 -7.92 -18.96
N ALA A 231 -13.59 -7.13 -19.29
CA ALA A 231 -13.99 -6.93 -20.69
C ALA A 231 -12.88 -6.28 -21.53
N MET A 232 -12.20 -5.27 -20.99
CA MET A 232 -11.04 -4.64 -21.64
C MET A 232 -9.88 -5.62 -21.79
N PHE A 233 -9.61 -6.45 -20.78
CA PHE A 233 -8.60 -7.49 -20.87
C PHE A 233 -8.92 -8.51 -21.97
N LEU A 234 -10.18 -8.96 -22.08
CA LEU A 234 -10.61 -9.88 -23.14
C LEU A 234 -10.48 -9.26 -24.53
N LEU A 235 -10.84 -7.98 -24.68
CA LEU A 235 -10.66 -7.25 -25.93
C LEU A 235 -9.17 -7.20 -26.31
N VAL A 236 -8.32 -6.77 -25.38
CA VAL A 236 -6.86 -6.73 -25.60
C VAL A 236 -6.31 -8.13 -25.94
N LEU A 237 -6.83 -9.18 -25.31
CA LEU A 237 -6.45 -10.57 -25.62
C LEU A 237 -6.80 -10.96 -27.06
N PHE A 238 -7.99 -10.60 -27.57
CA PHE A 238 -8.35 -10.83 -28.98
C PHE A 238 -7.45 -10.05 -29.94
N TYR A 239 -7.16 -8.79 -29.62
CA TYR A 239 -6.22 -8.00 -30.41
C TYR A 239 -4.80 -8.56 -30.34
N ALA A 240 -4.38 -9.12 -29.20
CA ALA A 240 -3.08 -9.76 -29.05
C ALA A 240 -2.98 -11.01 -29.92
N TYR A 241 -3.98 -11.90 -29.90
CA TYR A 241 -4.01 -13.06 -30.80
C TYR A 241 -4.02 -12.68 -32.27
N THR A 242 -4.84 -11.70 -32.62
CA THR A 242 -4.88 -11.15 -33.98
C THR A 242 -3.52 -10.56 -34.37
N GLY A 243 -2.87 -9.84 -33.45
CA GLY A 243 -1.54 -9.27 -33.65
C GLY A 243 -0.46 -10.33 -33.84
N VAL A 244 -0.50 -11.44 -33.12
CA VAL A 244 0.42 -12.57 -33.34
C VAL A 244 0.21 -13.20 -34.72
N ILE A 245 -1.04 -13.37 -35.16
CA ILE A 245 -1.35 -13.96 -36.47
C ILE A 245 -0.91 -13.03 -37.61
N LEU A 246 -1.26 -11.74 -37.52
CA LEU A 246 -0.99 -10.78 -38.59
C LEU A 246 0.46 -10.29 -38.62
N PHE A 247 1.06 -10.10 -37.45
CA PHE A 247 2.33 -9.39 -37.30
C PHE A 247 3.44 -10.23 -36.67
N GLY A 248 3.23 -11.54 -36.46
CA GLY A 248 4.21 -12.43 -35.83
C GLY A 248 5.55 -12.55 -36.58
N MET A 249 5.59 -12.22 -37.87
CA MET A 249 6.81 -12.24 -38.71
C MET A 249 7.18 -10.87 -39.29
N VAL A 250 6.65 -9.78 -38.74
CA VAL A 250 7.02 -8.44 -39.20
C VAL A 250 8.49 -8.17 -38.92
N LYS A 251 9.19 -7.63 -39.92
CA LYS A 251 10.59 -7.26 -39.79
C LYS A 251 10.75 -6.20 -38.70
N TYR A 252 11.77 -6.37 -37.87
CA TYR A 252 12.15 -5.37 -36.87
C TYR A 252 12.32 -3.98 -37.50
N GLY A 253 11.83 -2.97 -36.80
CA GLY A 253 11.75 -1.59 -37.28
C GLY A 253 11.88 -0.59 -36.13
N GLN A 254 11.36 0.62 -36.30
CA GLN A 254 11.51 1.69 -35.30
C GLN A 254 10.90 1.36 -33.92
N ALA A 255 9.77 0.63 -33.87
CA ALA A 255 9.06 0.29 -32.63
C ALA A 255 9.01 -1.21 -32.30
N VAL A 256 9.41 -2.07 -33.25
CA VAL A 256 9.45 -3.53 -33.07
C VAL A 256 10.91 -3.93 -32.99
N GLY A 257 11.40 -4.13 -31.77
CA GLY A 257 12.76 -4.56 -31.46
C GLY A 257 12.87 -6.08 -31.27
N LYS A 258 14.11 -6.57 -31.18
CA LYS A 258 14.41 -7.96 -30.82
C LYS A 258 14.06 -8.27 -29.37
#